data_AF-A0A369ULY5-F1
#
_entry.id   AF-A0A369ULY5-F1
#
_cell.length_a   1.000
_cell.length_b   1.000
_cell.length_c   1.000
_cell.angle_alpha   90.00
_cell.angle_beta   90.00
_cell.angle_gamma   90.00
#
_symmetry.space_group_name_H-M   'P 1'
#
loop_
_entity.id
_entity.type
_entity.pdbx_description
1 polymer ?
#
loop_
_entity_poly.entity_id
_entity_poly.type
_entity_poly.pdbx_seq_one_letter_code
_entity_poly.pdbx_strand_id
1 'polypeptide(L)'
;MSKLTNQCALCFAVAVSLMGISSVSSAAEGKPSPVDNTAAVNPGEPIVNQVDAKDRTSVPRGSKVACMTGPNSPRPDGESTTCPVVAYDNIQFWPLSYVDNRFDMNLVGYNADGRIVSQRPLDGARYIWKVTVDSTARTVTFWGQSNHTVVLPWGRLE
;
A
#
# COMPACT_ATOMS: atom_id res chain seq x y z
N MET A 1 21.47 36.50 -29.47
CA MET A 1 20.36 37.47 -29.42
C MET A 1 19.30 36.89 -30.36
N SER A 2 18.11 36.46 -29.98
CA SER A 2 17.18 37.00 -28.98
C SER A 2 16.13 35.96 -28.60
N LYS A 3 15.57 36.16 -27.42
CA LYS A 3 14.48 35.43 -26.77
C LYS A 3 13.21 35.32 -27.64
N LEU A 4 12.48 34.23 -27.47
CA LEU A 4 11.03 34.18 -27.69
C LEU A 4 10.35 33.66 -26.43
N THR A 5 9.40 34.48 -26.00
CA THR A 5 8.61 34.43 -24.78
C THR A 5 7.19 33.99 -25.15
N ASN A 6 6.52 33.19 -24.32
CA ASN A 6 5.07 33.30 -24.08
C ASN A 6 4.70 32.50 -22.81
N GLN A 7 4.41 33.18 -21.71
CA GLN A 7 3.09 33.69 -21.28
C GLN A 7 2.20 32.59 -20.68
N CYS A 8 2.04 32.66 -19.36
CA CYS A 8 0.80 32.27 -18.71
C CYS A 8 0.48 33.36 -17.69
N ALA A 9 -0.71 33.93 -17.81
CA ALA A 9 -1.17 35.09 -17.09
C ALA A 9 -2.29 34.72 -16.12
N LEU A 10 -2.42 35.58 -15.09
CA LEU A 10 -3.58 35.84 -14.23
C LEU A 10 -3.97 34.78 -13.16
N CYS A 11 -3.78 35.18 -11.90
CA CYS A 11 -4.88 35.37 -10.94
C CYS A 11 -4.54 36.53 -9.97
N PHE A 12 -5.37 37.58 -10.01
CA PHE A 12 -5.58 38.63 -8.97
C PHE A 12 -6.14 37.97 -7.69
N ALA A 13 -6.20 38.52 -6.47
CA ALA A 13 -5.81 39.72 -5.71
C ALA A 13 -5.89 39.28 -4.21
N VAL A 14 -5.36 39.92 -3.18
CA VAL A 14 -5.85 41.14 -2.51
C VAL A 14 -4.83 41.49 -1.43
N ALA A 15 -4.50 42.77 -1.30
CA ALA A 15 -3.67 43.33 -0.24
C ALA A 15 -4.51 43.72 0.99
N VAL A 16 -4.00 43.47 2.20
CA VAL A 16 -4.42 44.15 3.44
C VAL A 16 -3.18 44.71 4.13
N SER A 17 -3.22 46.03 4.33
CA SER A 17 -2.32 46.88 5.12
C SER A 17 -2.95 47.02 6.53
N LEU A 18 -2.34 47.39 7.67
CA LEU A 18 -1.16 48.18 8.02
C LEU A 18 -0.97 48.07 9.57
N MET A 19 0.29 48.08 10.05
CA MET A 19 0.83 48.57 11.36
C MET A 19 0.28 48.14 12.74
N GLY A 20 1.21 47.82 13.66
CA GLY A 20 1.00 47.90 15.12
C GLY A 20 2.05 47.17 15.98
N ILE A 21 3.01 47.92 16.52
CA ILE A 21 4.19 47.50 17.32
C ILE A 21 3.89 47.46 18.83
N SER A 22 4.41 46.46 19.58
CA SER A 22 5.29 46.65 20.77
C SER A 22 5.46 45.38 21.66
N SER A 23 6.72 44.92 21.74
CA SER A 23 7.50 44.35 22.87
C SER A 23 6.86 43.44 23.94
N VAL A 24 7.44 42.23 24.16
CA VAL A 24 8.38 41.91 25.27
C VAL A 24 9.11 40.57 25.05
N SER A 25 10.26 40.44 25.72
CA SER A 25 11.40 39.52 25.59
C SER A 25 11.22 38.00 25.72
N SER A 26 12.10 37.31 24.96
CA SER A 26 12.99 36.19 25.36
C SER A 26 12.39 34.83 25.76
N ALA A 27 12.47 33.87 24.84
CA ALA A 27 12.98 32.52 25.13
C ALA A 27 13.49 31.87 23.84
N ALA A 28 14.45 30.97 24.01
CA ALA A 28 15.37 30.45 23.01
C ALA A 28 14.77 29.60 21.88
N GLU A 29 15.47 29.65 20.74
CA GLU A 29 15.75 28.58 19.77
C GLU A 29 14.75 27.41 19.63
N GLY A 30 14.08 27.37 18.47
CA GLY A 30 13.39 26.20 17.96
C GLY A 30 13.29 26.25 16.44
N LYS A 31 14.25 25.63 15.75
CA LYS A 31 14.23 25.34 14.31
C LYS A 31 12.84 24.77 13.91
N PRO A 32 12.20 25.23 12.82
CA PRO A 32 10.96 24.61 12.35
C PRO A 32 11.22 23.15 12.00
N SER A 33 10.49 22.23 12.63
CA SER A 33 10.55 20.80 12.31
C SER A 33 10.07 20.56 10.87
N PRO A 34 10.67 19.62 10.13
CA PRO A 34 10.17 19.20 8.83
C PRO A 34 8.75 18.63 9.01
N VAL A 35 7.81 19.10 8.18
CA VAL A 35 6.49 18.47 8.01
C VAL A 35 6.71 17.06 7.48
N ASP A 36 6.57 16.08 8.37
CA ASP A 36 6.51 14.66 8.02
C ASP A 36 5.12 14.37 7.45
N ASN A 37 5.03 14.19 6.12
CA ASN A 37 3.78 13.83 5.42
C ASN A 37 3.51 12.32 5.52
N THR A 38 3.83 11.69 6.64
CA THR A 38 3.45 10.30 6.91
C THR A 38 2.05 10.32 7.51
N ALA A 39 1.05 9.93 6.71
CA ALA A 39 -0.30 9.68 7.20
C ALA A 39 -0.22 8.79 8.44
N ALA A 40 -0.85 9.22 9.54
CA ALA A 40 -0.79 8.51 10.81
C ALA A 40 -1.29 7.06 10.62
N VAL A 41 -0.39 6.10 10.82
CA VAL A 41 -0.76 4.67 10.92
C VAL A 41 -1.58 4.51 12.20
N ASN A 42 -2.82 4.04 12.08
CA ASN A 42 -3.61 3.74 13.28
C ASN A 42 -3.00 2.51 13.97
N PRO A 43 -2.70 2.56 15.28
CA PRO A 43 -2.25 1.39 16.02
C PRO A 43 -3.26 0.25 15.88
N GLY A 44 -2.80 -0.93 15.41
CA GLY A 44 -3.66 -2.09 15.20
C GLY A 44 -4.41 -2.11 13.86
N GLU A 45 -3.97 -1.34 12.87
CA GLU A 45 -4.41 -1.44 11.48
C GLU A 45 -3.45 -2.30 10.66
N PRO A 46 -3.95 -3.14 9.72
CA PRO A 46 -3.08 -3.81 8.76
C PRO A 46 -2.32 -2.83 7.88
N ILE A 47 -1.04 -3.10 7.64
CA ILE A 47 -0.17 -2.28 6.79
C ILE A 47 0.17 -3.06 5.53
N VAL A 48 0.10 -2.43 4.35
CA VAL A 48 0.53 -3.05 3.10
C VAL A 48 1.97 -2.68 2.80
N ASN A 49 2.85 -3.68 2.77
CA ASN A 49 4.25 -3.53 2.40
C ASN A 49 4.49 -4.09 1.00
N GLN A 50 5.32 -3.41 0.22
CA GLN A 50 5.86 -3.97 -1.03
C GLN A 50 7.11 -4.78 -0.68
N VAL A 51 7.04 -6.10 -0.81
CA VAL A 51 8.15 -7.02 -0.48
C VAL A 51 8.66 -7.67 -1.76
N ASP A 52 9.97 -7.93 -1.89
CA ASP A 52 10.51 -8.59 -3.08
C ASP A 52 9.83 -9.96 -3.26
N ALA A 53 9.33 -10.24 -4.47
CA ALA A 53 8.64 -11.49 -4.78
C ALA A 53 9.51 -12.73 -4.50
N LYS A 54 10.84 -12.59 -4.51
CA LYS A 54 11.81 -13.66 -4.25
C LYS A 54 12.06 -13.92 -2.77
N ASP A 55 11.65 -13.02 -1.87
CA ASP A 55 11.92 -13.16 -0.43
C ASP A 55 11.13 -14.31 0.21
N ARG A 56 10.10 -14.83 -0.47
CA ARG A 56 9.29 -15.93 0.07
C ARG A 56 9.88 -17.30 -0.29
N THR A 57 10.61 -17.89 0.64
CA THR A 57 11.27 -19.20 0.49
C THR A 57 10.38 -20.39 0.87
N SER A 58 9.35 -20.20 1.70
CA SER A 58 8.47 -21.25 2.23
C SER A 58 7.08 -21.28 1.57
N VAL A 59 7.04 -21.26 0.24
CA VAL A 59 5.77 -21.30 -0.52
C VAL A 59 5.09 -22.68 -0.40
N PRO A 60 3.83 -22.78 0.06
CA PRO A 60 3.11 -24.05 0.13
C PRO A 60 3.01 -24.76 -1.23
N ARG A 61 3.00 -26.10 -1.20
CA ARG A 61 2.80 -26.92 -2.40
C ARG A 61 1.49 -26.53 -3.09
N GLY A 62 1.56 -26.31 -4.40
CA GLY A 62 0.41 -25.92 -5.20
C GLY A 62 0.17 -24.40 -5.25
N SER A 63 0.93 -23.61 -4.48
CA SER A 63 0.95 -22.15 -4.59
C SER A 63 2.19 -21.65 -5.33
N LYS A 64 2.11 -20.42 -5.82
CA LYS A 64 3.20 -19.67 -6.43
C LYS A 64 3.11 -18.20 -6.02
N VAL A 65 4.26 -17.56 -5.88
CA VAL A 65 4.33 -16.10 -5.85
C VAL A 65 4.10 -15.61 -7.28
N ALA A 66 3.01 -14.88 -7.50
CA ALA A 66 2.64 -14.35 -8.81
C ALA A 66 1.91 -13.03 -8.61
N CYS A 67 2.69 -11.98 -8.38
CA CYS A 67 2.20 -10.61 -8.22
C CYS A 67 2.37 -9.85 -9.53
N MET A 68 1.47 -8.92 -9.83
CA MET A 68 1.40 -8.27 -11.14
C MET A 68 1.52 -6.76 -11.01
N THR A 69 1.87 -6.10 -12.10
CA THR A 69 1.97 -4.62 -12.15
C THR A 69 0.61 -3.95 -12.36
N GLY A 70 -0.41 -4.71 -12.77
CA GLY A 70 -1.76 -4.22 -13.00
C GLY A 70 -2.80 -5.33 -13.22
N PRO A 71 -4.08 -4.94 -13.46
CA PRO A 71 -5.20 -5.87 -13.53
C PRO A 71 -5.26 -6.73 -14.80
N ASN A 72 -4.60 -6.35 -15.89
CA ASN A 72 -4.62 -7.08 -17.16
C ASN A 72 -3.55 -8.17 -17.18
N SER A 73 -3.59 -9.06 -16.19
CA SER A 73 -2.57 -10.07 -15.96
C SER A 73 -2.79 -11.33 -16.83
N PRO A 74 -1.73 -12.12 -17.10
CA PRO A 74 -0.33 -11.74 -16.96
C PRO A 74 0.15 -10.81 -18.10
N ARG A 75 -0.69 -10.55 -19.12
CA ARG A 75 -0.37 -9.64 -20.24
C ARG A 75 -1.59 -8.78 -20.59
N PRO A 76 -1.40 -7.49 -20.92
CA PRO A 76 -0.12 -6.81 -21.17
C PRO A 76 0.69 -6.37 -19.95
N ASP A 77 0.14 -6.39 -18.74
CA ASP A 77 0.76 -5.69 -17.60
C ASP A 77 2.09 -6.31 -17.13
N GLY A 78 2.20 -7.65 -17.15
CA GLY A 78 3.41 -8.36 -16.72
C GLY A 78 3.47 -8.64 -15.22
N GLU A 79 4.51 -9.39 -14.83
CA GLU A 79 4.80 -9.72 -13.44
C GLU A 79 5.54 -8.59 -12.73
N SER A 80 5.19 -8.34 -11.47
CA SER A 80 5.87 -7.37 -10.61
C SER A 80 7.08 -8.03 -9.93
N THR A 81 8.14 -7.26 -9.70
CA THR A 81 9.28 -7.69 -8.87
C THR A 81 8.95 -7.65 -7.37
N THR A 82 7.88 -6.96 -6.97
CA THR A 82 7.40 -6.90 -5.59
C THR A 82 5.96 -7.39 -5.46
N CYS A 83 5.62 -7.85 -4.26
CA CYS A 83 4.28 -8.27 -3.86
C CYS A 83 3.70 -7.35 -2.79
N PRO A 84 2.41 -6.98 -2.89
CA PRO A 84 1.70 -6.31 -1.81
C PRO A 84 1.37 -7.31 -0.68
N VAL A 85 2.15 -7.28 0.38
CA VAL A 85 2.04 -8.14 1.57
C VAL A 85 1.37 -7.38 2.69
N VAL A 86 0.43 -8.02 3.39
CA VAL A 86 -0.27 -7.40 4.52
C VAL A 86 0.44 -7.78 5.81
N ALA A 87 0.92 -6.80 6.57
CA ALA A 87 1.45 -6.98 7.91
C ALA A 87 0.35 -6.67 8.94
N TYR A 88 0.07 -7.62 9.84
CA TYR A 88 -0.93 -7.47 10.88
C TYR A 88 -0.58 -8.40 12.06
N ASP A 89 -0.63 -7.90 13.30
CA ASP A 89 -0.33 -8.66 14.54
C ASP A 89 0.96 -9.52 14.47
N ASN A 90 2.06 -8.94 13.95
CA ASN A 90 3.35 -9.61 13.73
C ASN A 90 3.34 -10.79 12.74
N ILE A 91 2.28 -10.89 11.93
CA ILE A 91 2.14 -11.86 10.84
C ILE A 91 2.22 -11.11 9.51
N GLN A 92 2.94 -11.69 8.55
CA GLN A 92 2.95 -11.26 7.16
C GLN A 92 2.06 -12.17 6.33
N PHE A 93 0.97 -11.64 5.79
CA PHE A 93 0.04 -12.36 4.93
C PHE A 93 0.38 -12.14 3.46
N TRP A 94 0.71 -13.24 2.78
CA TRP A 94 1.02 -13.26 1.36
C TRP A 94 -0.17 -13.79 0.56
N PRO A 95 -0.70 -13.03 -0.40
CA PRO A 95 -1.78 -13.49 -1.26
C PRO A 95 -1.20 -14.25 -2.46
N LEU A 96 -0.92 -15.53 -2.27
CA LEU A 96 -0.31 -16.37 -3.30
C LEU A 96 -1.35 -16.83 -4.32
N SER A 97 -0.94 -17.02 -5.58
CA SER A 97 -1.80 -17.66 -6.58
C SER A 97 -1.60 -19.17 -6.57
N TYR A 98 -2.58 -19.95 -7.03
CA TYR A 98 -2.38 -21.38 -7.26
C TYR A 98 -1.66 -21.66 -8.58
N VAL A 99 -0.84 -22.71 -8.61
CA VAL A 99 -0.05 -23.12 -9.79
C VAL A 99 -0.91 -23.60 -10.96
N ASP A 100 -2.11 -24.12 -10.67
CA ASP A 100 -3.10 -24.55 -11.66
C ASP A 100 -3.93 -23.40 -12.22
N ASN A 101 -3.66 -22.17 -11.77
CA ASN A 101 -4.35 -20.96 -12.18
C ASN A 101 -5.86 -21.04 -11.93
N ARG A 102 -6.36 -21.74 -10.90
CA ARG A 102 -7.77 -21.57 -10.50
C ARG A 102 -8.06 -20.11 -10.11
N PHE A 103 -9.32 -19.71 -10.11
CA PHE A 103 -9.74 -18.34 -9.84
C PHE A 103 -9.83 -18.01 -8.34
N ASP A 104 -8.84 -18.50 -7.58
CA ASP A 104 -8.74 -18.36 -6.14
C ASP A 104 -7.31 -17.95 -5.78
N MET A 105 -7.14 -17.40 -4.59
CA MET A 105 -5.84 -17.16 -3.99
C MET A 105 -5.67 -17.99 -2.72
N ASN A 106 -4.43 -18.30 -2.38
CA ASN A 106 -4.05 -18.87 -1.11
C ASN A 106 -3.46 -17.76 -0.24
N LEU A 107 -4.19 -17.32 0.77
CA LEU A 107 -3.69 -16.33 1.72
C LEU A 107 -2.92 -17.06 2.82
N VAL A 108 -1.61 -16.80 2.88
CA VAL A 108 -0.70 -17.51 3.78
C VAL A 108 -0.08 -16.53 4.75
N GLY A 109 -0.31 -16.73 6.05
CA GLY A 109 0.28 -15.95 7.14
C GLY A 109 1.60 -16.57 7.61
N TYR A 110 2.63 -15.75 7.70
CA TYR A 110 3.95 -16.13 8.21
C TYR A 110 4.31 -15.32 9.44
N ASN A 111 4.83 -15.98 10.47
CA ASN A 111 5.40 -15.29 11.63
C ASN A 111 6.80 -14.70 11.31
N ALA A 112 7.41 -14.05 12.30
CA ALA A 112 8.74 -13.45 12.18
C ALA A 112 9.86 -14.43 11.82
N ASP A 113 9.71 -15.72 12.15
CA ASP A 113 10.68 -16.77 11.77
C ASP A 113 10.48 -17.26 10.32
N GLY A 114 9.49 -16.74 9.59
CA GLY A 114 9.14 -17.19 8.25
C GLY A 114 8.38 -18.53 8.23
N ARG A 115 7.88 -18.99 9.38
CA ARG A 115 7.03 -20.20 9.49
C ARG A 115 5.59 -19.85 9.16
N ILE A 116 4.93 -20.74 8.44
CA ILE A 116 3.48 -20.63 8.18
C ILE A 116 2.74 -20.83 9.50
N VAL A 117 1.94 -19.85 9.88
CA VAL A 117 1.05 -19.91 11.05
C VAL A 117 -0.42 -19.97 10.64
N SER A 118 -0.72 -19.61 9.40
CA SER A 118 -2.05 -19.76 8.81
C SER A 118 -2.02 -19.87 7.30
N GLN A 119 -3.04 -20.53 6.77
CA GLN A 119 -3.19 -20.75 5.34
C GLN A 119 -4.67 -20.98 5.04
N ARG A 120 -5.22 -20.25 4.07
CA ARG A 120 -6.59 -20.49 3.60
C ARG A 120 -6.79 -20.15 2.12
N PRO A 121 -7.60 -20.93 1.39
CA PRO A 121 -8.12 -20.50 0.11
C PRO A 121 -9.10 -19.33 0.29
N LEU A 122 -9.07 -18.40 -0.66
CA LEU A 122 -10.03 -17.33 -0.81
C LEU A 122 -10.42 -17.23 -2.28
N ASP A 123 -11.69 -17.52 -2.56
CA ASP A 123 -12.22 -17.59 -3.91
C ASP A 123 -12.45 -16.18 -4.47
N GLY A 124 -12.28 -16.00 -5.77
CA GLY A 124 -12.70 -14.79 -6.48
C GLY A 124 -11.59 -13.83 -6.92
N ALA A 125 -10.32 -14.12 -6.62
CA ALA A 125 -9.21 -13.38 -7.20
C ALA A 125 -7.95 -14.26 -7.33
N ARG A 126 -7.15 -13.99 -8.36
CA ARG A 126 -5.79 -14.53 -8.56
C ARG A 126 -4.91 -13.43 -9.15
N TYR A 127 -3.59 -13.62 -9.15
CA TYR A 127 -2.64 -12.67 -9.74
C TYR A 127 -2.78 -11.26 -9.16
N ILE A 128 -2.52 -11.16 -7.85
CA ILE A 128 -2.75 -9.92 -7.11
C ILE A 128 -1.78 -8.84 -7.59
N TRP A 129 -2.32 -7.68 -7.91
CA TRP A 129 -1.55 -6.50 -8.34
C TRP A 129 -1.66 -5.34 -7.35
N LYS A 130 -2.69 -5.33 -6.50
CA LYS A 130 -2.90 -4.29 -5.49
C LYS A 130 -3.58 -4.86 -4.26
N VAL A 131 -3.22 -4.32 -3.11
CA VAL A 131 -3.95 -4.52 -1.86
C VAL A 131 -4.23 -3.15 -1.26
N THR A 132 -5.46 -2.95 -0.77
CA THR A 132 -5.89 -1.71 -0.12
C THR A 132 -6.48 -2.01 1.24
N VAL A 133 -6.30 -1.08 2.18
CA VAL A 133 -6.86 -1.17 3.54
C VAL A 133 -7.88 -0.04 3.70
N ASP A 134 -9.02 -0.36 4.28
CA ASP A 134 -10.04 0.61 4.66
C ASP A 134 -10.20 0.57 6.18
N SER A 135 -9.76 1.64 6.86
CA SER A 135 -9.79 1.77 8.31
C SER A 135 -11.20 1.96 8.86
N THR A 136 -12.12 2.52 8.07
CA THR A 136 -13.50 2.76 8.49
C THR A 136 -14.31 1.47 8.45
N ALA A 137 -14.22 0.75 7.32
CA ALA A 137 -14.87 -0.55 7.16
C ALA A 137 -14.14 -1.70 7.86
N ARG A 138 -12.89 -1.47 8.28
CA ARG A 138 -11.98 -2.49 8.86
C ARG A 138 -11.82 -3.69 7.96
N THR A 139 -11.52 -3.42 6.69
CA THR A 139 -11.33 -4.45 5.66
C THR A 139 -9.99 -4.30 4.94
N VAL A 140 -9.51 -5.42 4.40
CA VAL A 140 -8.45 -5.49 3.40
C VAL A 140 -9.05 -5.99 2.10
N THR A 141 -8.79 -5.29 1.00
CA THR A 141 -9.23 -5.69 -0.33
C THR A 141 -8.02 -6.10 -1.16
N PHE A 142 -8.05 -7.35 -1.64
CA PHE A 142 -7.07 -7.90 -2.57
C PHE A 142 -7.61 -7.75 -3.99
N TRP A 143 -6.86 -7.10 -4.87
CA TRP A 143 -7.24 -6.85 -6.26
C TRP A 143 -6.43 -7.75 -7.17
N GLY A 144 -7.13 -8.63 -7.87
CA GLY A 144 -6.55 -9.57 -8.83
C GLY A 144 -6.81 -9.18 -10.28
N GLN A 145 -6.59 -10.17 -11.15
CA GLN A 145 -6.84 -10.10 -12.57
C GLN A 145 -8.24 -9.54 -12.88
N SER A 146 -8.34 -8.72 -13.94
CA SER A 146 -9.56 -8.08 -14.43
C SER A 146 -10.31 -7.28 -13.36
N ASN A 147 -9.58 -6.76 -12.35
CA ASN A 147 -10.12 -6.03 -11.20
C ASN A 147 -11.10 -6.85 -10.32
N HIS A 148 -11.06 -8.16 -10.39
CA HIS A 148 -11.77 -8.96 -9.42
C HIS A 148 -11.16 -8.83 -8.03
N THR A 149 -12.00 -8.87 -7.00
CA THR A 149 -11.58 -8.58 -5.64
C THR A 149 -12.00 -9.67 -4.67
N VAL A 150 -11.17 -9.81 -3.64
CA VAL A 150 -11.56 -10.47 -2.38
C VAL A 150 -11.49 -9.41 -1.30
N VAL A 151 -12.58 -9.24 -0.56
CA VAL A 151 -12.66 -8.33 0.59
C VAL A 151 -12.68 -9.16 1.86
N LEU A 152 -11.74 -8.87 2.77
CA LEU A 152 -11.56 -9.60 4.02
C LEU A 152 -11.62 -8.65 5.21
N PRO A 153 -12.51 -8.86 6.20
CA PRO A 153 -12.48 -8.13 7.46
C PRO A 153 -11.15 -8.35 8.21
N TRP A 154 -10.65 -7.34 8.93
CA TRP A 154 -9.39 -7.47 9.69
C TRP A 154 -9.43 -8.61 10.71
N GLY A 155 -10.58 -8.83 11.37
CA GLY A 155 -10.77 -9.93 12.31
C GLY A 155 -10.74 -11.33 11.69
N ARG A 156 -10.54 -11.43 10.37
CA ARG A 156 -10.31 -12.69 9.65
C ARG A 156 -8.87 -12.81 9.17
N LEU A 157 -7.97 -11.87 9.47
CA LEU A 157 -6.52 -11.99 9.28
C LEU A 157 -5.92 -12.83 10.41
N GLU A 158 -6.20 -14.13 10.34
CA GLU A 158 -5.66 -15.15 11.24
C GLU A 158 -4.79 -16.14 10.46
#